data_AF-A0A3N5S983-F1
#
_entry.id   AF-A0A3N5S983-F1
#
_cell.length_a   1.000
_cell.length_b   1.000
_cell.length_c   1.000
_cell.angle_alpha   90.00
_cell.angle_beta   90.00
_cell.angle_gamma   90.00
#
_symmetry.space_group_name_H-M   'P 1'
#
loop_
_entity.id
_entity.type
_entity.pdbx_description
1 polymer ?
#
loop_
_entity_poly.entity_id
_entity_poly.type
_entity_poly.pdbx_seq_one_letter_code
_entity_poly.pdbx_strand_id
1 'polypeptide(L)'
;MLAIALINVITNLTLNYLILVLGYLGIDVTFALIVTLEILVVIVEWQLLVYVFHGPKGRFLTISALANAMSFFIGLLLFWT
;
A
#
# COMPACT_ATOMS: atom_id res chain seq x y z
N MET A 1 10.28 -10.29 10.35
CA MET A 1 10.60 -9.30 9.30
C MET A 1 10.14 -9.75 7.93
N LEU A 2 10.40 -11.00 7.51
CA LEU A 2 9.92 -11.54 6.23
C LEU A 2 8.42 -11.34 5.99
N ALA A 3 7.57 -11.64 6.98
CA ALA A 3 6.12 -11.47 6.82
C ALA A 3 5.68 -10.00 6.61
N ILE A 4 6.39 -9.03 7.21
CA ILE A 4 6.12 -7.60 6.99
C ILE A 4 6.44 -7.23 5.54
N ALA A 5 7.59 -7.66 5.05
CA ALA A 5 7.99 -7.42 3.66
C ALA A 5 7.04 -8.10 2.66
N LEU A 6 6.63 -9.35 2.92
CA LEU A 6 5.69 -10.08 2.08
C LEU A 6 4.32 -9.41 2.04
N ILE A 7 3.79 -9.01 3.20
CA ILE A 7 2.51 -8.29 3.28
C ILE A 7 2.59 -7.02 2.43
N ASN A 8 3.64 -6.21 2.61
CA ASN A 8 3.82 -4.96 1.87
C ASN A 8 3.99 -5.18 0.35
N VAL A 9 4.75 -6.20 -0.06
CA VAL A 9 4.91 -6.53 -1.48
C VAL A 9 3.57 -6.95 -2.10
N ILE A 10 2.83 -7.85 -1.44
CA ILE A 10 1.55 -8.35 -1.96
C ILE A 10 0.53 -7.21 -2.08
N THR A 11 0.42 -6.35 -1.07
CA THR A 11 -0.54 -5.24 -1.07
C THR A 11 -0.19 -4.18 -2.11
N ASN A 12 1.08 -3.78 -2.23
CA ASN A 12 1.52 -2.82 -3.25
C ASN A 12 1.39 -3.38 -4.67
N LEU A 13 1.69 -4.66 -4.89
CA LEU A 13 1.49 -5.30 -6.20
C LEU A 13 0.01 -5.31 -6.58
N THR A 14 -0.87 -5.61 -5.61
CA THR A 14 -2.32 -5.61 -5.80
C THR A 14 -2.85 -4.21 -6.11
N LEU A 15 -2.36 -3.18 -5.40
CA LEU A 15 -2.70 -1.78 -5.65
C LEU A 15 -2.32 -1.36 -7.07
N ASN A 16 -1.07 -1.61 -7.47
CA ASN A 16 -0.57 -1.25 -8.79
C ASN A 16 -1.35 -1.97 -9.90
N TYR A 17 -1.67 -3.24 -9.70
CA TYR A 17 -2.51 -4.00 -10.62
C TYR A 17 -3.93 -3.41 -10.71
N LEU A 18 -4.52 -3.00 -9.59
CA LEU A 18 -5.83 -2.36 -9.56
C LEU A 18 -5.82 -1.03 -10.32
N ILE A 19 -4.80 -0.20 -10.12
CA ILE A 19 -4.61 1.05 -10.87
C ILE A 19 -4.52 0.77 -12.39
N LEU A 20 -3.75 -0.25 -12.79
CA LEU A 20 -3.63 -0.66 -14.19
C LEU A 20 -4.99 -1.07 -14.79
N VAL A 21 -5.77 -1.87 -14.06
CA VAL A 21 -7.11 -2.31 -14.50
C VAL A 21 -8.07 -1.12 -14.60
N LEU A 22 -8.04 -0.20 -13.64
CA LEU A 22 -8.85 1.02 -13.68
C LEU A 22 -8.53 1.86 -14.92
N GLY A 23 -7.25 2.03 -15.23
CA GLY A 23 -6.80 2.69 -16.47
C GLY A 23 -7.27 1.96 -17.73
N TYR A 24 -7.21 0.63 -17.76
CA TYR A 24 -7.71 -0.18 -18.88
C TYR A 24 -9.23 -0.05 -19.09
N LEU A 25 -10.00 0.10 -18.00
CA LEU A 25 -11.44 0.33 -18.03
C LEU A 25 -11.83 1.77 -18.40
N GLY A 26 -10.86 2.65 -18.63
CA GLY A 26 -11.10 4.06 -18.97
C GLY A 26 -11.50 4.94 -17.78
N ILE A 27 -11.20 4.51 -16.54
CA ILE A 27 -11.41 5.31 -15.34
C ILE A 27 -10.19 6.23 -15.16
N ASP A 28 -10.44 7.54 -15.02
CA ASP A 28 -9.37 8.51 -14.79
C ASP A 28 -8.65 8.23 -13.47
N VAL A 29 -7.39 7.81 -13.58
CA VAL A 29 -6.50 7.58 -12.44
C VAL A 29 -5.98 8.92 -11.95
N THR A 30 -6.78 9.58 -11.11
CA THR A 30 -6.39 10.85 -10.49
C THR A 30 -5.47 10.63 -9.30
N PHE A 31 -4.65 11.62 -8.97
CA PHE A 31 -3.81 11.60 -7.77
C PHE A 31 -4.63 11.34 -6.49
N ALA A 32 -5.83 11.94 -6.38
CA ALA A 32 -6.72 11.73 -5.26
C ALA A 32 -7.18 10.26 -5.12
N LEU A 33 -7.44 9.58 -6.26
CA LEU A 33 -7.78 8.16 -6.27
C LEU A 33 -6.61 7.31 -5.78
N ILE A 34 -5.39 7.59 -6.26
CA ILE A 34 -4.18 6.87 -5.83
C ILE A 34 -4.00 7.01 -4.31
N VAL A 35 -4.03 8.24 -3.78
CA VAL A 35 -3.89 8.48 -2.33
C VAL A 35 -4.97 7.75 -1.53
N THR A 36 -6.21 7.72 -2.03
CA THR A 36 -7.32 7.01 -1.36
C THR A 36 -7.06 5.51 -1.30
N LEU A 37 -6.59 4.92 -2.41
CA LEU A 37 -6.28 3.50 -2.47
C LEU A 37 -5.06 3.14 -1.58
N GLU A 38 -4.05 4.01 -1.51
CA GLU A 38 -2.90 3.84 -0.60
C GLU A 38 -3.33 3.82 0.87
N ILE A 39 -4.24 4.72 1.27
CA ILE A 39 -4.79 4.72 2.63
C ILE A 39 -5.51 3.39 2.93
N LEU A 40 -6.28 2.87 1.96
CA LEU A 40 -6.92 1.57 2.11
C LEU A 40 -5.91 0.44 2.25
N VAL A 41 -4.82 0.47 1.48
CA VAL A 41 -3.72 -0.50 1.60
C VAL A 41 -3.11 -0.45 3.01
N VAL A 42 -2.81 0.74 3.54
CA VAL A 42 -2.26 0.89 4.90
C VAL A 42 -3.17 0.25 5.94
N ILE A 43 -4.50 0.43 5.82
CA ILE A 43 -5.47 -0.18 6.73
C ILE A 43 -5.43 -1.71 6.62
N VAL A 44 -5.38 -2.26 5.40
CA VAL A 44 -5.30 -3.70 5.16
C VAL A 44 -3.99 -4.29 5.70
N GLU A 45 -2.84 -3.66 5.41
CA GLU A 45 -1.54 -4.07 5.94
C GLU A 45 -1.53 -4.07 7.47
N TRP A 46 -2.10 -3.03 8.08
CA TRP A 46 -2.20 -2.93 9.53
C TRP A 46 -2.99 -4.10 10.13
N GLN A 47 -4.15 -4.42 9.56
CA GLN A 47 -4.98 -5.55 10.03
C GLN A 47 -4.25 -6.89 9.84
N LEU A 48 -3.57 -7.09 8.72
CA LEU A 48 -2.79 -8.29 8.45
C LEU A 48 -1.62 -8.44 9.44
N LEU A 49 -0.92 -7.36 9.77
CA LEU A 49 0.17 -7.38 10.74
C LEU A 49 -0.33 -7.67 12.16
N VAL A 50 -1.46 -7.07 12.55
CA VAL A 50 -2.11 -7.37 13.84
C VAL A 50 -2.52 -8.84 13.89
N TYR A 51 -3.08 -9.38 12.81
CA TYR A 51 -3.50 -10.78 12.72
C TYR A 51 -2.32 -11.76 12.81
N VAL A 52 -1.23 -11.49 12.09
CA VAL A 52 -0.07 -12.40 12.07
C VAL A 52 0.73 -12.35 13.37
N PHE A 53 0.98 -11.16 13.90
CA PHE A 53 1.92 -10.99 15.02
C PHE A 53 1.25 -10.83 16.40
N HIS A 54 -0.08 -10.72 16.47
CA HIS A 54 -0.85 -10.58 17.72
C HIS A 54 -0.33 -9.47 18.67
N GLY A 55 0.34 -8.45 18.12
CA GLY A 55 1.04 -7.43 18.88
C GLY A 55 0.30 -6.08 19.01
N PRO A 56 0.96 -5.06 19.57
CA PRO A 56 0.33 -3.77 19.86
C PRO A 56 -0.08 -3.05 18.56
N LYS A 57 -1.40 -2.84 18.41
CA LYS A 57 -2.03 -2.30 17.20
C LYS A 57 -1.41 -0.99 16.72
N GLY A 58 -1.08 -0.06 17.62
CA GLY A 58 -0.52 1.24 17.26
C GLY A 58 0.85 1.14 16.56
N ARG A 59 1.71 0.22 17.00
CA ARG A 59 3.04 0.03 16.41
C ARG A 59 2.95 -0.48 14.97
N PHE A 60 2.03 -1.39 14.69
CA PHE A 60 1.84 -1.91 13.34
C PHE A 60 1.22 -0.91 12.38
N LEU A 61 0.34 -0.03 12.87
CA LEU A 61 -0.17 1.07 12.06
C LEU A 61 0.96 2.00 11.59
N THR A 62 1.87 2.38 12.50
CA THR A 62 3.03 3.22 12.14
C THR A 62 3.95 2.51 11.15
N ILE A 63 4.18 1.21 11.33
CA ILE A 63 5.02 0.42 10.41
C ILE A 63 4.39 0.35 9.02
N SER A 64 3.09 0.03 8.93
CA SER A 64 2.38 -0.01 7.64
C SER A 64 2.35 1.35 6.95
N ALA A 65 2.07 2.42 7.70
CA ALA A 65 2.05 3.77 7.15
C ALA A 65 3.43 4.19 6.62
N LEU A 66 4.51 3.93 7.36
CA LEU A 66 5.87 4.25 6.91
C LEU A 66 6.29 3.39 5.72
N ALA A 67 6.02 2.09 5.75
CA ALA A 67 6.40 1.18 4.67
C ALA A 67 5.68 1.53 3.37
N ASN A 68 4.36 1.76 3.43
CA ASN A 68 3.57 2.18 2.29
C ASN A 68 3.98 3.58 1.77
N ALA A 69 4.19 4.55 2.65
CA ALA A 69 4.65 5.89 2.23
C ALA A 69 6.00 5.84 1.51
N MET A 70 6.94 5.02 1.99
CA MET A 70 8.22 4.82 1.31
C MET A 70 8.05 4.21 -0.07
N SER A 71 7.20 3.19 -0.21
CA SER A 71 6.87 2.59 -1.51
C SER A 71 6.26 3.60 -2.48
N PHE A 72 5.35 4.45 -1.99
CA PHE A 72 4.72 5.53 -2.76
C PHE A 72 5.75 6.56 -3.24
N PHE A 73 6.61 7.07 -2.35
CA PHE A 73 7.65 8.04 -2.72
C PHE A 73 8.66 7.46 -3.72
N ILE A 74 9.04 6.18 -3.56
CA ILE A 74 9.91 5.49 -4.52
C ILE A 74 9.22 5.37 -5.88
N GLY A 75 7.93 5.01 -5.91
CA GLY A 75 7.14 4.96 -7.13
C GLY A 75 7.09 6.32 -7.83
N LEU A 76 6.86 7.39 -7.08
CA LEU A 76 6.89 8.77 -7.59
C LEU A 76 8.27 9.12 -8.17
N LEU A 77 9.36 8.79 -7.48
CA LEU A 77 10.72 9.08 -7.95
C LEU A 77 11.10 8.30 -9.22
N LEU A 78 10.64 7.06 -9.37
CA LEU A 78 11.05 6.19 -10.48
C LEU A 78 10.19 6.35 -11.73
N PHE A 79 8.91 6.71 -11.58
CA PHE A 79 7.93 6.65 -12.67
C PHE A 79 7.26 7.99 -13.00
N TRP A 80 7.47 9.05 -12.21
CA TRP A 80 6.88 10.38 -12.45
C TRP A 80 7.84 11.36 -13.16
N THR A 81 9.05 10.94 -13.53
CA THR A 81 9.95 11.66 -14.45
C THR A 81 9.77 11.19 -15.87
#